data_AF-A0A9E3BJD7-F1
#
_entry.id   AF-A0A9E3BJD7-F1
#
_cell.length_a   1.000
_cell.length_b   1.000
_cell.length_c   1.000
_cell.angle_alpha   90.00
_cell.angle_beta   90.00
_cell.angle_gamma   90.00
#
_symmetry.space_group_name_H-M   'P 1'
#
loop_
_entity.id
_entity.type
_entity.pdbx_description
1 polymer ?
#
loop_
_entity_poly.entity_id
_entity_poly.type
_entity_poly.pdbx_seq_one_letter_code
_entity_poly.pdbx_strand_id
1 'polypeptide(L)'
;ADSVLVDEALVPLVLAGTTHRETPRLEIIKLVGELVHAENAEQYFATDSDNRNVHLTDAGAHKLEKQLGGIDLYSEEHVGTTLTEVNVALHAHVLLHRDVHYIVRDDAVHLINASRGRIAQLQRWPDGLQAAVEAKEGIETTETGEVLDTITVQALINRYPTVCGMTGTALAAGEQLRQFYKLGVSPIPPNTPNIREDETDRVYITSAAKTAAIIAHIIEVHETGQPVLVGTHDVAESEELHERLQRRGVPAVVLNAKNDAEEARVIAEAGQLGAVTVSTQMAGRGTDIRLGGSDEADHEKVVELGGLHVVGTGRHNTERLDNQLRGRAGRQGDPGSSVFFSSWEDDVAAANLERNKLPTQTDEDGRIVSAKVAALLEHAQRVAEGRLLDVHANTWRYNQLIAQQRAIIVERRNTLLSTAAAREELAELAPDRYSELSEDLSEERLETICRLIMLYHLDRGWADHLAYLADIRESIHLRALGRQNPLDEFHRMAVDAFASLAADAIEAAQQTFETSPTIEDEPGVDLSKLARPTSTWTYMVHDNPLADDSLAALSLPGIFR
;
A
#
# COMPACT_ATOMS: atom_id res chain seq x y z
N ALA A 1 -4.78 6.74 14.98
CA ALA A 1 -3.43 6.30 15.38
C ALA A 1 -3.10 4.96 14.75
N ASP A 2 -3.90 3.93 15.05
CA ASP A 2 -3.86 2.62 14.40
C ASP A 2 -3.71 2.67 12.88
N SER A 3 -4.53 3.43 12.13
CA SER A 3 -4.36 3.42 10.66
C SER A 3 -3.02 3.96 10.17
N VAL A 4 -2.47 4.97 10.82
CA VAL A 4 -1.18 5.53 10.37
C VAL A 4 -0.02 4.68 10.87
N LEU A 5 -0.08 4.25 12.13
CA LEU A 5 1.04 3.58 12.81
C LEU A 5 1.04 2.05 12.61
N VAL A 6 -0.06 1.46 12.16
CA VAL A 6 -0.17 0.03 11.85
C VAL A 6 -0.38 -0.16 10.36
N ASP A 7 -1.50 0.31 9.82
CA ASP A 7 -1.88 0.01 8.43
C ASP A 7 -0.92 0.64 7.42
N GLU A 8 -0.52 1.89 7.65
CA GLU A 8 0.37 2.65 6.75
C GLU A 8 1.84 2.63 7.18
N ALA A 9 2.17 1.89 8.25
CA ALA A 9 3.51 1.92 8.86
C ALA A 9 4.64 1.64 7.86
N LEU A 10 4.40 0.73 6.93
CA LEU A 10 5.35 0.24 5.95
C LEU A 10 5.33 1.01 4.63
N VAL A 11 4.35 1.90 4.43
CA VAL A 11 4.25 2.69 3.21
C VAL A 11 5.49 3.59 3.13
N PRO A 12 6.34 3.46 2.10
CA PRO A 12 7.45 4.39 1.93
C PRO A 12 6.97 5.72 1.37
N LEU A 13 7.46 6.78 2.00
CA LEU A 13 7.42 8.12 1.48
C LEU A 13 8.66 8.30 0.63
N VAL A 14 8.45 8.55 -0.66
CA VAL A 14 9.55 8.57 -1.63
C VAL A 14 9.72 9.98 -2.21
N LEU A 15 10.93 10.30 -2.59
CA LEU A 15 11.25 11.46 -3.37
C LEU A 15 11.74 10.93 -4.71
N ALA A 16 10.97 11.14 -5.78
CA ALA A 16 11.38 10.69 -7.11
C ALA A 16 11.79 11.89 -7.98
N GLY A 17 12.89 11.74 -8.73
CA GLY A 17 13.32 12.67 -9.76
C GLY A 17 12.89 12.17 -11.13
N THR A 18 12.62 13.07 -12.08
CA THR A 18 12.42 12.68 -13.48
C THR A 18 13.75 12.22 -14.05
N THR A 19 13.83 10.96 -14.46
CA THR A 19 14.92 10.48 -15.30
C THR A 19 14.35 10.07 -16.64
N HIS A 20 15.12 10.25 -17.70
CA HIS A 20 14.83 9.65 -19.00
C HIS A 20 15.14 8.13 -18.94
N ARG A 21 14.48 7.40 -18.05
CA ARG A 21 14.43 5.94 -18.17
C ARG A 21 13.44 5.60 -19.28
N GLU A 22 13.81 4.64 -20.12
CA GLU A 22 12.98 4.21 -21.26
C GLU A 22 11.61 3.75 -20.75
N THR A 23 10.55 4.39 -21.27
CA THR A 23 9.17 3.93 -21.07
C THR A 23 9.02 2.50 -21.60
N PRO A 24 8.31 1.60 -20.87
CA PRO A 24 8.07 0.24 -21.34
C PRO A 24 7.48 0.24 -22.75
N ARG A 25 7.87 -0.72 -23.60
CA ARG A 25 7.38 -0.77 -24.98
C ARG A 25 5.88 -1.05 -24.98
N LEU A 26 5.12 -0.09 -25.51
CA LEU A 26 3.67 -0.20 -25.72
C LEU A 26 3.28 -1.45 -26.51
N GLU A 27 4.16 -1.93 -27.39
CA GLU A 27 3.97 -3.18 -28.14
C GLU A 27 3.89 -4.40 -27.20
N ILE A 28 4.81 -4.52 -26.23
CA ILE A 28 4.84 -5.63 -25.29
C ILE A 28 3.60 -5.65 -24.41
N ILE A 29 3.21 -4.49 -23.88
CA ILE A 29 2.02 -4.38 -23.02
C ILE A 29 0.77 -4.84 -23.76
N LYS A 30 0.61 -4.42 -25.02
CA LYS A 30 -0.51 -4.87 -25.87
C LYS A 30 -0.48 -6.36 -26.16
N LEU A 31 0.68 -6.92 -26.50
CA LEU A 31 0.83 -8.36 -26.76
C LEU A 31 0.48 -9.21 -25.53
N VAL A 32 0.91 -8.77 -24.34
CA VAL A 32 0.55 -9.44 -23.09
C VAL A 32 -0.96 -9.32 -22.82
N GLY A 33 -1.56 -8.15 -23.06
CA GLY A 33 -3.01 -7.98 -22.97
C GLY A 33 -3.80 -8.94 -23.90
N GLU A 34 -3.35 -9.11 -25.15
CA GLU A 34 -3.94 -10.07 -26.09
C GLU A 34 -3.80 -11.53 -25.61
N LEU A 35 -2.68 -11.85 -24.98
CA LEU A 35 -2.43 -13.17 -24.40
C LEU A 35 -3.35 -13.45 -23.21
N VAL A 36 -3.55 -12.47 -22.33
CA VAL A 36 -4.40 -12.57 -21.14
C VAL A 36 -5.90 -12.64 -21.48
N HIS A 37 -6.33 -12.02 -22.58
CA HIS A 37 -7.74 -12.05 -23.03
C HIS A 37 -8.04 -13.15 -24.07
N ALA A 38 -7.09 -14.05 -24.35
CA ALA A 38 -7.31 -15.17 -25.26
C ALA A 38 -8.28 -16.22 -24.67
N GLU A 39 -9.03 -16.93 -25.53
CA GLU A 39 -9.98 -17.97 -25.09
C GLU A 39 -9.36 -19.09 -24.24
N ASN A 40 -8.04 -19.29 -24.33
CA ASN A 40 -7.29 -20.28 -23.54
C ASN A 40 -6.25 -19.60 -22.64
N ALA A 41 -6.56 -18.44 -22.07
CA ALA A 41 -5.67 -17.63 -21.24
C ALA A 41 -4.98 -18.43 -20.10
N GLU A 42 -5.74 -19.32 -19.45
CA GLU A 42 -5.28 -20.14 -18.32
C GLU A 42 -4.09 -21.05 -18.64
N GLN A 43 -3.82 -21.33 -19.93
CA GLN A 43 -2.66 -22.14 -20.31
C GLN A 43 -1.36 -21.33 -20.44
N TYR A 44 -1.44 -20.00 -20.50
CA TYR A 44 -0.31 -19.13 -20.84
C TYR A 44 0.36 -18.48 -19.63
N PHE A 45 -0.34 -18.35 -18.51
CA PHE A 45 0.20 -17.82 -17.26
C PHE A 45 -0.46 -18.54 -16.09
N ALA A 46 0.19 -18.48 -14.93
CA ALA A 46 -0.35 -18.99 -13.68
C ALA A 46 -0.11 -17.99 -12.55
N THR A 47 -1.03 -17.97 -11.60
CA THR A 47 -0.91 -17.22 -10.35
C THR A 47 -0.62 -18.16 -9.18
N ASP A 48 -0.06 -17.61 -8.10
CA ASP A 48 0.09 -18.35 -6.84
C ASP A 48 -1.25 -18.45 -6.08
N SER A 49 -1.27 -19.23 -5.00
CA SER A 49 -2.49 -19.48 -4.21
C SER A 49 -3.11 -18.22 -3.59
N ASP A 50 -2.29 -17.20 -3.36
CA ASP A 50 -2.70 -15.94 -2.75
C ASP A 50 -2.95 -14.84 -3.80
N ASN A 51 -2.87 -15.15 -5.11
CA ASN A 51 -2.97 -14.20 -6.22
C ASN A 51 -2.10 -12.95 -6.05
N ARG A 52 -0.90 -13.12 -5.49
CA ARG A 52 0.11 -12.06 -5.36
C ARG A 52 1.09 -12.05 -6.51
N ASN A 53 1.27 -13.22 -7.14
CA ASN A 53 2.33 -13.46 -8.10
C ASN A 53 1.75 -13.99 -9.38
N VAL A 54 2.31 -13.57 -10.51
CA VAL A 54 1.96 -14.11 -11.82
C VAL A 54 3.23 -14.44 -12.58
N HIS A 55 3.26 -15.62 -13.20
CA HIS A 55 4.38 -16.08 -14.00
C HIS A 55 3.89 -16.66 -15.33
N LEU A 56 4.72 -16.53 -16.36
CA LEU A 56 4.46 -17.19 -17.65
C LEU A 56 4.65 -18.69 -17.52
N THR A 57 3.79 -19.44 -18.20
CA THR A 57 4.04 -20.86 -18.46
C THR A 57 4.95 -21.00 -19.69
N ASP A 58 5.53 -22.19 -19.90
CA ASP A 58 6.33 -22.49 -21.10
C ASP A 58 5.55 -22.18 -22.40
N ALA A 59 4.24 -22.44 -22.40
CA ALA A 59 3.36 -22.17 -23.54
C ALA A 59 3.15 -20.67 -23.76
N GLY A 60 3.04 -19.88 -22.69
CA GLY A 60 2.94 -18.43 -22.76
C GLY A 60 4.23 -17.79 -23.25
N ALA A 61 5.37 -18.23 -22.71
CA ALA A 61 6.70 -17.78 -23.12
C ALA A 61 6.93 -18.02 -24.62
N HIS A 62 6.74 -19.24 -25.11
CA HIS A 62 6.89 -19.57 -26.54
C HIS A 62 5.98 -18.73 -27.45
N LYS A 63 4.77 -18.42 -26.99
CA LYS A 63 3.82 -17.61 -27.77
C LYS A 63 4.32 -16.17 -27.91
N LEU A 64 4.78 -15.56 -26.81
CA LEU A 64 5.32 -14.20 -26.82
C LEU A 64 6.64 -14.13 -27.58
N GLU A 65 7.55 -15.07 -27.38
CA GLU A 65 8.81 -15.17 -28.11
C GLU A 65 8.60 -15.16 -29.63
N LYS A 66 7.62 -15.94 -30.10
CA LYS A 66 7.26 -15.99 -31.52
C LYS A 66 6.67 -14.67 -32.04
N GLN A 67 5.85 -13.99 -31.23
CA GLN A 67 5.27 -12.68 -31.61
C GLN A 67 6.31 -11.56 -31.61
N LEU A 68 7.31 -11.65 -30.73
CA LEU A 68 8.42 -10.70 -30.62
C LEU A 68 9.57 -10.99 -31.61
N GLY A 69 9.31 -11.80 -32.66
CA GLY A 69 10.27 -12.07 -33.73
C GLY A 69 11.14 -13.32 -33.54
N GLY A 70 10.77 -14.22 -32.64
CA GLY A 70 11.48 -15.48 -32.40
C GLY A 70 12.70 -15.33 -31.47
N ILE A 71 12.62 -14.38 -30.53
CA ILE A 71 13.64 -14.18 -29.50
C ILE A 71 13.58 -15.29 -28.43
N ASP A 72 14.63 -15.41 -27.62
CA ASP A 72 14.63 -16.21 -26.39
C ASP A 72 14.57 -15.27 -25.19
N LEU A 73 13.43 -15.24 -24.48
CA LEU A 73 13.22 -14.33 -23.35
C LEU A 73 14.20 -14.57 -22.19
N TYR A 74 14.73 -15.78 -22.08
CA TYR A 74 15.61 -16.20 -20.99
C TYR A 74 17.10 -16.11 -21.34
N SER A 75 17.43 -15.61 -22.54
CA SER A 75 18.81 -15.32 -22.93
C SER A 75 19.40 -14.13 -22.13
N GLU A 76 20.73 -14.07 -22.02
CA GLU A 76 21.43 -12.97 -21.33
C GLU A 76 21.07 -11.58 -21.90
N GLU A 77 20.70 -11.51 -23.19
CA GLU A 77 20.30 -10.27 -23.86
C GLU A 77 18.92 -9.76 -23.39
N HIS A 78 17.99 -10.69 -23.09
CA HIS A 78 16.57 -10.36 -22.88
C HIS A 78 16.10 -10.53 -21.43
N VAL A 79 16.83 -11.29 -20.62
CA VAL A 79 16.45 -11.59 -19.22
C VAL A 79 16.31 -10.34 -18.36
N GLY A 80 17.13 -9.31 -18.59
CA GLY A 80 17.10 -8.04 -17.86
C GLY A 80 16.30 -6.92 -18.52
N THR A 81 15.77 -7.14 -19.72
CA THR A 81 15.13 -6.10 -20.55
C THR A 81 13.73 -6.54 -21.01
N THR A 82 13.64 -7.37 -22.04
CA THR A 82 12.35 -7.79 -22.62
C THR A 82 11.55 -8.64 -21.63
N LEU A 83 12.19 -9.55 -20.89
CA LEU A 83 11.50 -10.39 -19.92
C LEU A 83 10.94 -9.58 -18.74
N THR A 84 11.67 -8.57 -18.27
CA THR A 84 11.19 -7.68 -17.20
C THR A 84 10.00 -6.86 -17.67
N GLU A 85 10.04 -6.29 -18.88
CA GLU A 85 8.88 -5.60 -19.49
C GLU A 85 7.65 -6.50 -19.60
N VAL A 86 7.84 -7.76 -20.02
CA VAL A 86 6.75 -8.75 -20.12
C VAL A 86 6.16 -9.08 -18.75
N ASN A 87 6.98 -9.28 -17.74
CA ASN A 87 6.53 -9.57 -16.37
C ASN A 87 5.75 -8.39 -15.77
N VAL A 88 6.23 -7.17 -15.97
CA VAL A 88 5.53 -5.95 -15.52
C VAL A 88 4.18 -5.80 -16.22
N ALA A 89 4.11 -6.04 -17.53
CA ALA A 89 2.85 -6.05 -18.27
C ALA A 89 1.89 -7.15 -17.78
N LEU A 90 2.41 -8.35 -17.49
CA LEU A 90 1.60 -9.47 -17.01
C LEU A 90 1.02 -9.17 -15.63
N HIS A 91 1.82 -8.60 -14.74
CA HIS A 91 1.36 -8.10 -13.44
C HIS A 91 0.22 -7.07 -13.63
N ALA A 92 0.41 -6.06 -14.48
CA ALA A 92 -0.59 -5.03 -14.74
C ALA A 92 -1.91 -5.59 -15.27
N HIS A 93 -1.87 -6.59 -16.15
CA HIS A 93 -3.07 -7.18 -16.75
C HIS A 93 -3.78 -8.19 -15.86
N VAL A 94 -3.04 -9.02 -15.12
CA VAL A 94 -3.59 -10.16 -14.38
C VAL A 94 -3.90 -9.82 -12.93
N LEU A 95 -3.00 -9.13 -12.23
CA LEU A 95 -3.09 -8.92 -10.78
C LEU A 95 -3.78 -7.59 -10.43
N LEU A 96 -3.67 -6.58 -11.30
CA LEU A 96 -4.26 -5.27 -11.06
C LEU A 96 -5.59 -5.14 -11.80
N HIS A 97 -6.62 -4.76 -11.06
CA HIS A 97 -7.98 -4.63 -11.57
C HIS A 97 -8.50 -3.22 -11.30
N ARG A 98 -9.12 -2.65 -12.34
CA ARG A 98 -9.82 -1.37 -12.24
C ARG A 98 -10.98 -1.48 -11.24
N ASP A 99 -11.21 -0.41 -10.50
CA ASP A 99 -12.23 -0.25 -9.44
C ASP A 99 -12.02 -1.16 -8.19
N VAL A 100 -10.92 -1.91 -8.16
CA VAL A 100 -10.44 -2.67 -6.98
C VAL A 100 -9.10 -2.12 -6.51
N HIS A 101 -8.12 -2.08 -7.42
CA HIS A 101 -6.75 -1.68 -7.13
C HIS A 101 -6.45 -0.23 -7.56
N TYR A 102 -7.16 0.28 -8.57
CA TYR A 102 -7.03 1.64 -9.09
C TYR A 102 -8.29 2.13 -9.78
N ILE A 103 -8.38 3.43 -10.01
CA ILE A 103 -9.40 4.04 -10.85
C ILE A 103 -8.75 4.88 -11.96
N VAL A 104 -9.48 5.10 -13.04
CA VAL A 104 -9.10 6.03 -14.12
C VAL A 104 -9.94 7.30 -14.01
N ARG A 105 -9.28 8.46 -13.93
CA ARG A 105 -9.95 9.76 -13.85
C ARG A 105 -9.06 10.87 -14.41
N ASP A 106 -9.67 11.78 -15.17
CA ASP A 106 -9.00 12.96 -15.75
C ASP A 106 -7.78 12.53 -16.59
N ASP A 107 -7.94 11.47 -17.39
CA ASP A 107 -6.89 10.81 -18.19
C ASP A 107 -5.64 10.41 -17.38
N ALA A 108 -5.83 10.03 -16.11
CA ALA A 108 -4.77 9.52 -15.23
C ALA A 108 -5.24 8.32 -14.40
N VAL A 109 -4.29 7.43 -14.07
CA VAL A 109 -4.51 6.29 -13.18
C VAL A 109 -4.23 6.71 -11.74
N HIS A 110 -5.19 6.45 -10.84
CA HIS A 110 -5.07 6.74 -9.41
C HIS A 110 -5.20 5.46 -8.59
N LEU A 111 -4.24 5.19 -7.71
CA LEU A 111 -4.21 3.98 -6.90
C LEU A 111 -5.26 4.03 -5.78
N ILE A 112 -5.85 2.87 -5.45
CA ILE A 112 -6.69 2.70 -4.26
C ILE A 112 -5.83 2.04 -3.17
N ASN A 113 -5.77 2.65 -1.99
CA ASN A 113 -5.10 2.02 -0.84
C ASN A 113 -6.00 0.94 -0.25
N ALA A 114 -5.57 -0.33 -0.29
CA ALA A 114 -6.34 -1.50 0.17
C ALA A 114 -6.76 -1.44 1.66
N SER A 115 -6.01 -0.73 2.51
CA SER A 115 -6.36 -0.57 3.94
C SER A 115 -7.36 0.57 4.20
N ARG A 116 -7.55 1.46 3.21
CA ARG A 116 -8.41 2.64 3.34
C ARG A 116 -9.58 2.67 2.36
N GLY A 117 -9.55 1.88 1.29
CA GLY A 117 -10.53 1.98 0.21
C GLY A 117 -10.64 3.40 -0.37
N ARG A 118 -9.55 4.21 -0.32
CA ARG A 118 -9.49 5.59 -0.81
C ARG A 118 -8.47 5.76 -1.92
N ILE A 119 -8.70 6.75 -2.77
CA ILE A 119 -7.69 7.22 -3.71
C ILE A 119 -6.47 7.69 -2.92
N ALA A 120 -5.34 7.04 -3.16
CA ALA A 120 -4.08 7.45 -2.62
C ALA A 120 -3.46 8.54 -3.51
N GLN A 121 -3.72 9.79 -3.15
CA GLN A 121 -3.16 10.94 -3.84
C GLN A 121 -1.63 10.90 -3.76
N LEU A 122 -0.97 11.18 -4.89
CA LEU A 122 0.49 11.12 -5.03
C LEU A 122 1.07 9.71 -4.82
N GLN A 123 0.28 8.63 -4.89
CA GLN A 123 0.82 7.27 -4.95
C GLN A 123 1.03 6.78 -6.38
N ARG A 124 2.12 6.05 -6.60
CA ARG A 124 2.42 5.36 -7.86
C ARG A 124 2.85 3.93 -7.60
N TRP A 125 2.69 3.05 -8.59
CA TRP A 125 3.42 1.79 -8.60
C TRP A 125 4.86 1.98 -9.08
N PRO A 126 5.83 1.25 -8.49
CA PRO A 126 7.22 1.35 -8.87
C PRO A 126 7.51 0.65 -10.21
N ASP A 127 8.76 0.77 -10.69
CA ASP A 127 9.37 -0.12 -11.69
C ASP A 127 8.61 -0.26 -13.01
N GLY A 128 8.03 0.84 -13.50
CA GLY A 128 7.31 0.87 -14.78
C GLY A 128 5.90 0.27 -14.74
N LEU A 129 5.46 -0.29 -13.61
CA LEU A 129 4.13 -0.86 -13.44
C LEU A 129 3.02 0.19 -13.60
N GLN A 130 3.26 1.42 -13.13
CA GLN A 130 2.36 2.55 -13.36
C GLN A 130 2.16 2.80 -14.87
N ALA A 131 3.24 2.90 -15.62
CA ALA A 131 3.19 3.13 -17.06
C ALA A 131 2.53 1.93 -17.78
N ALA A 132 2.75 0.70 -17.31
CA ALA A 132 2.08 -0.48 -17.85
C ALA A 132 0.57 -0.46 -17.61
N VAL A 133 0.10 -0.02 -16.43
CA VAL A 133 -1.34 0.15 -16.16
C VAL A 133 -1.93 1.31 -16.96
N GLU A 134 -1.22 2.44 -17.08
CA GLU A 134 -1.62 3.56 -17.94
C GLU A 134 -1.81 3.10 -19.40
N ALA A 135 -0.83 2.36 -19.94
CA ALA A 135 -0.90 1.79 -21.28
C ALA A 135 -2.02 0.75 -21.44
N LYS A 136 -2.24 -0.11 -20.42
CA LYS A 136 -3.36 -1.07 -20.38
C LYS A 136 -4.71 -0.37 -20.51
N GLU A 137 -4.88 0.78 -19.85
CA GLU A 137 -6.10 1.58 -19.90
C GLU A 137 -6.16 2.54 -21.10
N GLY A 138 -5.12 2.55 -21.96
CA GLY A 138 -5.05 3.40 -23.16
C GLY A 138 -4.71 4.86 -22.89
N ILE A 139 -4.10 5.16 -21.74
CA ILE A 139 -3.70 6.48 -21.28
C ILE A 139 -2.25 6.76 -21.72
N GLU A 140 -1.91 8.03 -21.96
CA GLU A 140 -0.54 8.44 -22.28
C GLU A 140 0.39 8.09 -21.10
N THR A 141 1.44 7.30 -21.39
CA THR A 141 2.35 6.81 -20.37
C THR A 141 3.18 7.94 -19.79
N THR A 142 3.20 8.04 -18.48
CA THR A 142 4.02 9.01 -17.78
C THR A 142 5.48 8.54 -17.66
N GLU A 143 6.43 9.48 -17.65
CA GLU A 143 7.85 9.15 -17.47
C GLU A 143 8.10 8.46 -16.12
N THR A 144 9.04 7.52 -16.13
CA THR A 144 9.44 6.79 -14.92
C THR A 144 10.38 7.66 -14.07
N GLY A 145 10.08 7.76 -12.78
CA GLY A 145 10.91 8.51 -11.84
C GLY A 145 11.99 7.61 -11.22
N GLU A 146 13.19 8.15 -11.02
CA GLU A 146 14.22 7.51 -10.19
C GLU A 146 14.01 7.88 -8.72
N VAL A 147 14.19 6.93 -7.80
CA VAL A 147 14.10 7.17 -6.36
C VAL A 147 15.35 7.92 -5.88
N LEU A 148 15.19 9.19 -5.53
CA LEU A 148 16.25 10.05 -4.98
C LEU A 148 16.40 9.90 -3.47
N ASP A 149 15.30 9.70 -2.75
CA ASP A 149 15.30 9.46 -1.30
C ASP A 149 14.04 8.70 -0.87
N THR A 150 14.09 8.01 0.27
CA THR A 150 12.95 7.26 0.80
C THR A 150 12.96 7.15 2.32
N ILE A 151 11.78 7.15 2.94
CA ILE A 151 11.58 6.86 4.37
C ILE A 151 10.18 6.28 4.62
N THR A 152 10.05 5.22 5.42
CA THR A 152 8.72 4.71 5.78
C THR A 152 8.01 5.61 6.79
N VAL A 153 6.67 5.55 6.82
CA VAL A 153 5.88 6.24 7.86
C VAL A 153 6.37 5.85 9.25
N GLN A 154 6.61 4.57 9.50
CA GLN A 154 7.13 4.09 10.77
C GLN A 154 8.49 4.71 11.14
N ALA A 155 9.44 4.74 10.20
CA ALA A 155 10.76 5.32 10.44
C ALA A 155 10.65 6.84 10.68
N LEU A 156 9.79 7.55 9.93
CA LEU A 156 9.53 8.97 10.12
C LEU A 156 8.99 9.26 11.52
N ILE A 157 7.95 8.52 11.97
CA ILE A 157 7.34 8.72 13.28
C ILE A 157 8.33 8.44 14.42
N ASN A 158 9.20 7.45 14.26
CA ASN A 158 10.22 7.12 15.26
C ASN A 158 11.32 8.19 15.42
N ARG A 159 11.34 9.24 14.58
CA ARG A 159 12.24 10.40 14.75
C ARG A 159 11.73 11.42 15.77
N TYR A 160 10.44 11.38 16.12
CA TYR A 160 9.88 12.29 17.10
C TYR A 160 10.34 11.91 18.51
N PRO A 161 10.79 12.87 19.34
CA PRO A 161 11.16 12.59 20.73
C PRO A 161 10.01 12.01 21.55
N THR A 162 8.79 12.44 21.24
CA THR A 162 7.55 11.98 21.87
C THR A 162 6.50 11.75 20.80
N VAL A 163 5.91 10.56 20.81
CA VAL A 163 4.80 10.17 19.93
C VAL A 163 3.55 9.98 20.77
N CYS A 164 2.43 10.52 20.31
CA CYS A 164 1.12 10.30 20.90
C CYS A 164 0.08 10.05 19.81
N GLY A 165 -1.08 9.51 20.19
CA GLY A 165 -2.15 9.27 19.24
C GLY A 165 -3.44 8.85 19.91
N MET A 166 -4.53 8.97 19.16
CA MET A 166 -5.87 8.53 19.54
C MET A 166 -6.48 7.65 18.44
N THR A 167 -7.30 6.70 18.84
CA THR A 167 -8.15 5.87 17.97
C THR A 167 -9.16 5.10 18.82
N GLY A 168 -10.31 4.74 18.24
CA GLY A 168 -11.34 3.96 18.93
C GLY A 168 -10.97 2.48 19.13
N THR A 169 -9.97 1.98 18.41
CA THR A 169 -9.68 0.54 18.32
C THR A 169 -8.22 0.21 18.62
N ALA A 170 -7.60 0.92 19.57
CA ALA A 170 -6.18 0.80 19.87
C ALA A 170 -5.79 -0.53 20.54
N LEU A 171 -6.71 -1.16 21.27
CA LEU A 171 -6.41 -2.37 22.05
C LEU A 171 -5.99 -3.54 21.17
N ALA A 172 -6.68 -3.75 20.04
CA ALA A 172 -6.32 -4.78 19.06
C ALA A 172 -4.91 -4.58 18.49
N ALA A 173 -4.52 -3.31 18.28
CA ALA A 173 -3.19 -2.94 17.80
C ALA A 173 -2.14 -2.79 18.92
N GLY A 174 -2.47 -3.09 20.18
CA GLY A 174 -1.64 -2.74 21.34
C GLY A 174 -0.26 -3.39 21.32
N GLU A 175 -0.17 -4.64 20.86
CA GLU A 175 1.09 -5.36 20.75
C GLU A 175 2.01 -4.74 19.70
N GLN A 176 1.50 -4.45 18.50
CA GLN A 176 2.23 -3.78 17.42
C GLN A 176 2.71 -2.38 17.85
N LEU A 177 1.83 -1.58 18.46
CA LEU A 177 2.17 -0.25 18.95
C LEU A 177 3.31 -0.28 20.00
N ARG A 178 3.27 -1.26 20.91
CA ARG A 178 4.32 -1.47 21.90
C ARG A 178 5.62 -1.95 21.25
N GLN A 179 5.55 -2.93 20.35
CA GLN A 179 6.71 -3.54 19.71
C GLN A 179 7.48 -2.56 18.83
N PHE A 180 6.76 -1.81 17.99
CA PHE A 180 7.36 -0.99 16.93
C PHE A 180 7.58 0.47 17.31
N TYR A 181 6.82 1.01 18.27
CA TYR A 181 6.85 2.42 18.66
C TYR A 181 7.04 2.63 20.17
N LYS A 182 7.11 1.55 20.97
CA LYS A 182 7.17 1.62 22.44
C LYS A 182 6.00 2.40 23.05
N LEU A 183 4.84 2.37 22.38
CA LEU A 183 3.64 3.08 22.83
C LEU A 183 2.77 2.17 23.70
N GLY A 184 2.35 2.69 24.85
CA GLY A 184 1.31 2.08 25.67
C GLY A 184 -0.08 2.47 25.17
N VAL A 185 -1.06 1.59 25.39
CA VAL A 185 -2.47 1.87 25.11
C VAL A 185 -3.22 2.06 26.42
N SER A 186 -3.94 3.17 26.56
CA SER A 186 -4.80 3.45 27.71
C SER A 186 -6.24 3.60 27.24
N PRO A 187 -7.11 2.60 27.50
CA PRO A 187 -8.52 2.71 27.13
C PRO A 187 -9.21 3.76 28.01
N ILE A 188 -9.90 4.70 27.37
CA ILE A 188 -10.71 5.71 28.06
C ILE A 188 -12.16 5.22 28.12
N PRO A 189 -12.80 5.18 29.29
CA PRO A 189 -14.20 4.78 29.38
C PRO A 189 -15.09 5.76 28.59
N PRO A 190 -16.20 5.27 28.00
CA PRO A 190 -17.10 6.14 27.26
C PRO A 190 -17.81 7.12 28.20
N ASN A 191 -18.25 8.26 27.66
CA ASN A 191 -19.03 9.26 28.40
C ASN A 191 -20.37 8.69 28.90
N THR A 192 -21.08 8.00 28.00
CA THR A 192 -22.32 7.26 28.29
C THR A 192 -22.08 5.78 27.98
N PRO A 193 -22.63 4.84 28.77
CA PRO A 193 -22.57 3.42 28.44
C PRO A 193 -23.08 3.15 27.01
N ASN A 194 -22.30 2.41 26.23
CA ASN A 194 -22.72 1.96 24.91
C ASN A 194 -23.73 0.81 25.08
N ILE A 195 -24.90 0.94 24.45
CA ILE A 195 -26.00 -0.04 24.48
C ILE A 195 -26.29 -0.66 23.10
N ARG A 196 -25.36 -0.54 22.15
CA ARG A 196 -25.46 -1.12 20.81
C ARG A 196 -25.56 -2.64 20.89
N GLU A 197 -26.40 -3.22 20.03
CA GLU A 197 -26.54 -4.66 19.87
C GLU A 197 -25.71 -5.15 18.69
N ASP A 198 -24.67 -5.93 18.96
CA ASP A 198 -23.85 -6.57 17.93
C ASP A 198 -24.33 -8.01 17.72
N GLU A 199 -24.99 -8.27 16.58
CA GLU A 199 -25.43 -9.61 16.18
C GLU A 199 -24.23 -10.48 15.79
N THR A 200 -24.34 -11.79 16.03
CA THR A 200 -23.37 -12.74 15.52
C THR A 200 -23.40 -12.81 13.99
N ASP A 201 -22.23 -13.07 13.41
CA ASP A 201 -22.08 -13.16 11.96
C ASP A 201 -23.03 -14.18 11.32
N ARG A 202 -23.65 -13.77 10.22
CA ARG A 202 -24.47 -14.62 9.36
C ARG A 202 -23.59 -15.16 8.25
N VAL A 203 -23.24 -16.45 8.28
CA VAL A 203 -22.30 -17.04 7.32
C VAL A 203 -23.01 -17.94 6.33
N TYR A 204 -22.65 -17.80 5.06
CA TYR A 204 -23.25 -18.47 3.91
C TYR A 204 -22.24 -19.37 3.19
N ILE A 205 -22.73 -20.37 2.46
CA ILE A 205 -21.86 -21.25 1.66
C ILE A 205 -21.23 -20.50 0.49
N THR A 206 -22.04 -19.71 -0.23
CA THR A 206 -21.60 -19.00 -1.44
C THR A 206 -21.72 -17.49 -1.27
N SER A 207 -20.88 -16.76 -2.00
CA SER A 207 -20.94 -15.29 -2.08
C SER A 207 -22.26 -14.81 -2.69
N ALA A 208 -22.84 -15.59 -3.62
CA ALA A 208 -24.15 -15.29 -4.21
C ALA A 208 -25.29 -15.36 -3.18
N ALA A 209 -25.30 -16.40 -2.32
CA ALA A 209 -26.29 -16.55 -1.25
C ALA A 209 -26.13 -15.44 -0.20
N LYS A 210 -24.88 -15.15 0.20
CA LYS A 210 -24.54 -14.02 1.07
C LYS A 210 -25.12 -12.71 0.54
N THR A 211 -24.85 -12.39 -0.72
CA THR A 211 -25.28 -11.14 -1.37
C THR A 211 -26.81 -11.04 -1.44
N ALA A 212 -27.49 -12.14 -1.78
CA ALA A 212 -28.95 -12.17 -1.79
C ALA A 212 -29.54 -11.88 -0.40
N ALA A 213 -28.95 -12.47 0.65
CA ALA A 213 -29.38 -12.27 2.02
C ALA A 213 -29.10 -10.85 2.55
N ILE A 214 -27.95 -10.25 2.19
CA ILE A 214 -27.64 -8.84 2.50
C ILE A 214 -28.75 -7.93 1.94
N ILE A 215 -29.11 -8.10 0.67
CA ILE A 215 -30.14 -7.27 0.02
C ILE A 215 -31.50 -7.45 0.68
N ALA A 216 -31.90 -8.70 0.96
CA ALA A 216 -33.16 -9.00 1.62
C ALA A 216 -33.23 -8.34 3.02
N HIS A 217 -32.15 -8.44 3.78
CA HIS A 217 -32.05 -7.84 5.11
C HIS A 217 -32.08 -6.31 5.07
N ILE A 218 -31.38 -5.68 4.13
CA ILE A 218 -31.43 -4.21 3.95
C ILE A 218 -32.84 -3.75 3.61
N ILE A 219 -33.56 -4.47 2.74
CA ILE A 219 -34.95 -4.15 2.39
C ILE A 219 -35.84 -4.24 3.63
N GLU A 220 -35.75 -5.34 4.39
CA GLU A 220 -36.52 -5.53 5.63
C GLU A 220 -36.31 -4.39 6.63
N VAL A 221 -35.05 -4.02 6.87
CA VAL A 221 -34.72 -2.91 7.79
C VAL A 221 -35.19 -1.57 7.22
N HIS A 222 -34.98 -1.31 5.92
CA HIS A 222 -35.38 -0.07 5.28
C HIS A 222 -36.91 0.14 5.28
N GLU A 223 -37.70 -0.92 5.15
CA GLU A 223 -39.17 -0.87 5.22
C GLU A 223 -39.68 -0.36 6.58
N THR A 224 -38.90 -0.54 7.66
CA THR A 224 -39.21 0.03 8.98
C THR A 224 -38.95 1.53 9.09
N GLY A 225 -38.15 2.10 8.15
CA GLY A 225 -37.66 3.46 8.20
C GLY A 225 -36.35 3.63 8.99
N GLN A 226 -35.77 2.56 9.53
CA GLN A 226 -34.49 2.63 10.23
C GLN A 226 -33.34 2.95 9.25
N PRO A 227 -32.43 3.90 9.57
CA PRO A 227 -31.27 4.17 8.72
C PRO A 227 -30.28 3.01 8.71
N VAL A 228 -29.73 2.73 7.52
CA VAL A 228 -28.78 1.63 7.28
C VAL A 228 -27.46 2.17 6.72
N LEU A 229 -26.36 1.78 7.35
CA LEU A 229 -25.01 1.95 6.82
C LEU A 229 -24.46 0.58 6.41
N VAL A 230 -24.11 0.42 5.14
CA VAL A 230 -23.51 -0.80 4.59
C VAL A 230 -22.02 -0.57 4.33
N GLY A 231 -21.17 -1.41 4.90
CA GLY A 231 -19.73 -1.42 4.66
C GLY A 231 -19.31 -2.52 3.69
N THR A 232 -18.72 -2.14 2.56
CA THR A 232 -18.13 -3.05 1.55
C THR A 232 -16.60 -2.99 1.56
N HIS A 233 -15.96 -3.99 0.93
CA HIS A 233 -14.49 -4.08 0.87
C HIS A 233 -13.91 -3.13 -0.17
N ASP A 234 -14.53 -3.08 -1.36
CA ASP A 234 -14.06 -2.29 -2.48
C ASP A 234 -15.20 -1.52 -3.19
N VAL A 235 -14.81 -0.70 -4.17
CA VAL A 235 -15.73 0.18 -4.90
C VAL A 235 -16.63 -0.62 -5.84
N ALA A 236 -16.12 -1.69 -6.46
CA ALA A 236 -16.89 -2.53 -7.36
C ALA A 236 -18.05 -3.24 -6.62
N GLU A 237 -17.78 -3.80 -5.43
CA GLU A 237 -18.79 -4.39 -4.55
C GLU A 237 -19.84 -3.36 -4.13
N SER A 238 -19.40 -2.13 -3.79
CA SER A 238 -20.28 -1.00 -3.46
C SER A 238 -21.23 -0.62 -4.60
N GLU A 239 -20.71 -0.49 -5.83
CA GLU A 239 -21.48 -0.12 -7.01
C GLU A 239 -22.45 -1.24 -7.42
N GLU A 240 -22.01 -2.51 -7.39
CA GLU A 240 -22.88 -3.65 -7.67
C GLU A 240 -24.05 -3.75 -6.69
N LEU A 241 -23.76 -3.60 -5.39
CA LEU A 241 -24.79 -3.64 -4.35
C LEU A 241 -25.81 -2.51 -4.53
N HIS A 242 -25.34 -1.30 -4.84
CA HIS A 242 -26.19 -0.15 -5.10
C HIS A 242 -27.14 -0.36 -6.28
N GLU A 243 -26.65 -0.86 -7.41
CA GLU A 243 -27.52 -1.17 -8.56
C GLU A 243 -28.61 -2.19 -8.19
N ARG A 244 -28.24 -3.23 -7.43
CA ARG A 244 -29.17 -4.26 -6.99
C ARG A 244 -30.23 -3.69 -6.04
N LEU A 245 -29.86 -2.79 -5.13
CA LEU A 245 -30.79 -2.09 -4.23
C LEU A 245 -31.72 -1.15 -4.99
N GLN A 246 -31.20 -0.36 -5.94
CA GLN A 246 -32.00 0.53 -6.78
C GLN A 246 -33.04 -0.22 -7.61
N ARG A 247 -32.66 -1.36 -8.22
CA ARG A 247 -33.60 -2.22 -8.97
C ARG A 247 -34.76 -2.75 -8.10
N ARG A 248 -34.55 -2.83 -6.79
CA ARG A 248 -35.56 -3.25 -5.80
C ARG A 248 -36.34 -2.07 -5.18
N GLY A 249 -36.06 -0.84 -5.61
CA GLY A 249 -36.75 0.37 -5.15
C GLY A 249 -36.20 0.98 -3.87
N VAL A 250 -35.04 0.53 -3.38
CA VAL A 250 -34.37 1.12 -2.20
C VAL A 250 -33.47 2.27 -2.66
N PRO A 251 -33.71 3.52 -2.23
CA PRO A 251 -32.91 4.68 -2.62
C PRO A 251 -31.58 4.71 -1.83
N ALA A 252 -30.64 3.85 -2.23
CA ALA A 252 -29.31 3.81 -1.65
C ALA A 252 -28.41 4.92 -2.21
N VAL A 253 -27.47 5.43 -1.40
CA VAL A 253 -26.41 6.36 -1.83
C VAL A 253 -25.05 5.70 -1.67
N VAL A 254 -24.17 5.80 -2.67
CA VAL A 254 -22.82 5.20 -2.63
C VAL A 254 -21.77 6.24 -2.32
N LEU A 255 -20.82 5.85 -1.47
CA LEU A 255 -19.61 6.58 -1.17
C LEU A 255 -18.41 5.81 -1.69
N ASN A 256 -17.82 6.33 -2.76
CA ASN A 256 -16.75 5.66 -3.50
C ASN A 256 -15.35 6.21 -3.20
N ALA A 257 -15.18 6.95 -2.10
CA ALA A 257 -13.89 7.53 -1.68
C ALA A 257 -13.22 8.44 -2.75
N LYS A 258 -14.02 9.06 -3.62
CA LYS A 258 -13.57 9.94 -4.72
C LYS A 258 -13.54 11.43 -4.33
N ASN A 259 -14.33 11.87 -3.34
CA ASN A 259 -14.39 13.28 -2.93
C ASN A 259 -14.73 13.43 -1.44
N ASP A 260 -13.71 13.71 -0.63
CA ASP A 260 -13.83 13.81 0.83
C ASP A 260 -14.89 14.81 1.30
N ALA A 261 -15.02 15.97 0.64
CA ALA A 261 -15.93 17.02 1.07
C ALA A 261 -17.40 16.64 0.83
N GLU A 262 -17.70 16.06 -0.33
CA GLU A 262 -19.05 15.60 -0.66
C GLU A 262 -19.40 14.33 0.14
N GLU A 263 -18.44 13.42 0.34
CA GLU A 263 -18.65 12.25 1.19
C GLU A 263 -18.95 12.60 2.64
N ALA A 264 -18.25 13.59 3.19
CA ALA A 264 -18.53 14.08 4.53
C ALA A 264 -19.96 14.62 4.64
N ARG A 265 -20.46 15.33 3.62
CA ARG A 265 -21.84 15.81 3.59
C ARG A 265 -22.84 14.67 3.54
N VAL A 266 -22.61 13.67 2.70
CA VAL A 266 -23.51 12.50 2.61
C VAL A 266 -23.50 11.68 3.89
N ILE A 267 -22.32 11.42 4.49
CA ILE A 267 -22.23 10.68 5.76
C ILE A 267 -22.89 11.42 6.92
N ALA A 268 -22.81 12.75 6.96
CA ALA A 268 -23.50 13.52 7.98
C ALA A 268 -25.02 13.31 7.96
N GLU A 269 -25.59 13.00 6.79
CA GLU A 269 -27.01 12.70 6.61
C GLU A 269 -27.35 11.20 6.64
N ALA A 270 -26.37 10.31 6.79
CA ALA A 270 -26.60 8.86 6.77
C ALA A 270 -27.48 8.34 7.92
N GLY A 271 -27.65 9.14 8.98
CA GLY A 271 -28.52 8.82 10.11
C GLY A 271 -29.95 9.36 9.98
N GLN A 272 -30.32 9.94 8.83
CA GLN A 272 -31.70 10.38 8.57
C GLN A 272 -32.67 9.20 8.44
N LEU A 273 -33.95 9.45 8.73
CA LEU A 273 -35.01 8.45 8.62
C LEU A 273 -35.05 7.83 7.21
N GLY A 274 -34.97 6.50 7.13
CA GLY A 274 -35.01 5.74 5.89
C GLY A 274 -33.75 5.84 5.02
N ALA A 275 -32.69 6.51 5.47
CA ALA A 275 -31.46 6.62 4.70
C ALA A 275 -30.78 5.25 4.53
N VAL A 276 -30.32 4.93 3.32
CA VAL A 276 -29.49 3.75 3.05
C VAL A 276 -28.20 4.23 2.42
N THR A 277 -27.09 4.09 3.15
CA THR A 277 -25.78 4.56 2.71
C THR A 277 -24.85 3.36 2.54
N VAL A 278 -24.35 3.17 1.33
CA VAL A 278 -23.35 2.15 1.00
C VAL A 278 -21.99 2.84 0.96
N SER A 279 -21.05 2.31 1.73
CA SER A 279 -19.74 2.89 1.93
C SER A 279 -18.68 1.81 1.75
N THR A 280 -17.60 2.13 1.04
CA THR A 280 -16.37 1.38 1.23
C THR A 280 -15.86 1.60 2.66
N GLN A 281 -15.04 0.67 3.14
CA GLN A 281 -14.52 0.60 4.51
C GLN A 281 -14.18 1.94 5.21
N MET A 282 -13.62 2.95 4.51
CA MET A 282 -13.25 4.24 5.12
C MET A 282 -13.82 5.49 4.45
N ALA A 283 -14.84 5.35 3.59
CA ALA A 283 -15.53 6.53 3.09
C ALA A 283 -16.23 7.27 4.25
N GLY A 284 -16.13 8.62 4.24
CA GLY A 284 -16.55 9.51 5.34
C GLY A 284 -16.03 9.16 6.75
N ARG A 285 -14.81 8.62 6.86
CA ARG A 285 -14.04 8.63 8.11
C ARG A 285 -13.80 10.06 8.61
N GLY A 286 -13.97 10.26 9.91
CA GLY A 286 -13.80 11.56 10.57
C GLY A 286 -15.08 12.38 10.67
N THR A 287 -16.13 11.98 9.94
CA THR A 287 -17.47 12.57 10.07
C THR A 287 -18.34 11.69 10.97
N ASP A 288 -19.06 12.34 11.88
CA ASP A 288 -19.99 11.66 12.77
C ASP A 288 -21.34 11.48 12.10
N ILE A 289 -21.87 10.26 12.15
CA ILE A 289 -23.24 9.95 11.77
C ILE A 289 -24.10 10.22 13.00
N ARG A 290 -24.96 11.23 12.90
CA ARG A 290 -25.91 11.60 13.95
C ARG A 290 -27.30 11.11 13.58
N LEU A 291 -28.04 10.61 14.56
CA LEU A 291 -29.42 10.16 14.33
C LEU A 291 -30.29 11.39 14.01
N GLY A 292 -31.05 11.33 12.92
CA GLY A 292 -31.83 12.46 12.40
C GLY A 292 -31.07 13.38 11.43
N GLY A 293 -29.86 13.02 11.01
CA GLY A 293 -29.02 13.82 10.10
C GLY A 293 -28.23 14.91 10.82
N SER A 294 -27.64 15.84 10.05
CA SER A 294 -26.76 16.87 10.61
C SER A 294 -27.48 17.84 11.57
N ASP A 295 -28.77 18.08 11.33
CA ASP A 295 -29.66 18.94 12.13
C ASP A 295 -30.40 18.17 13.26
N GLU A 296 -30.23 16.84 13.36
CA GLU A 296 -30.83 15.97 14.39
C GLU A 296 -32.38 16.05 14.46
N ALA A 297 -33.04 16.53 13.40
CA ALA A 297 -34.47 16.86 13.42
C ALA A 297 -35.39 15.65 13.70
N ASP A 298 -34.99 14.46 13.23
CA ASP A 298 -35.72 13.20 13.42
C ASP A 298 -35.03 12.27 14.44
N HIS A 299 -34.17 12.80 15.31
CA HIS A 299 -33.39 12.01 16.27
C HIS A 299 -34.27 11.06 17.09
N GLU A 300 -35.31 11.56 17.74
CA GLU A 300 -36.20 10.75 18.60
C GLU A 300 -36.86 9.59 17.83
N LYS A 301 -37.33 9.84 16.60
CA LYS A 301 -37.94 8.81 15.77
C LYS A 301 -36.95 7.71 15.40
N VAL A 302 -35.73 8.10 15.04
CA VAL A 302 -34.67 7.15 14.69
C VAL A 302 -34.25 6.34 15.91
N VAL A 303 -34.21 6.95 17.10
CA VAL A 303 -33.97 6.24 18.38
C VAL A 303 -35.07 5.21 18.65
N GLU A 304 -36.34 5.55 18.46
CA GLU A 304 -37.48 4.62 18.62
C GLU A 304 -37.40 3.41 17.68
N LEU A 305 -36.81 3.58 16.49
CA LEU A 305 -36.57 2.52 15.52
C LEU A 305 -35.32 1.68 15.81
N GLY A 306 -34.60 1.95 16.90
CA GLY A 306 -33.39 1.23 17.29
C GLY A 306 -32.09 1.86 16.79
N GLY A 307 -32.11 3.12 16.35
CA GLY A 307 -30.93 3.88 15.96
C GLY A 307 -30.36 3.50 14.59
N LEU A 308 -29.06 3.70 14.40
CA LEU A 308 -28.38 3.33 13.15
C LEU A 308 -28.15 1.81 13.08
N HIS A 309 -28.52 1.19 11.96
CA HIS A 309 -28.23 -0.21 11.67
C HIS A 309 -27.00 -0.32 10.76
N VAL A 310 -25.97 -1.06 11.20
CA VAL A 310 -24.72 -1.25 10.47
C VAL A 310 -24.66 -2.66 9.89
N VAL A 311 -24.38 -2.77 8.59
CA VAL A 311 -24.27 -4.04 7.87
C VAL A 311 -22.87 -4.16 7.27
N GLY A 312 -22.09 -5.17 7.66
CA GLY A 312 -20.84 -5.53 6.99
C GLY A 312 -21.07 -6.62 5.95
N THR A 313 -20.52 -6.48 4.74
CA THR A 313 -20.68 -7.48 3.65
C THR A 313 -19.60 -8.59 3.66
N GLY A 314 -18.77 -8.62 4.70
CA GLY A 314 -17.79 -9.65 5.02
C GLY A 314 -16.87 -9.17 6.14
N ARG A 315 -16.08 -10.07 6.69
CA ARG A 315 -15.03 -9.69 7.65
C ARG A 315 -13.79 -9.18 6.93
N HIS A 316 -13.15 -8.19 7.52
CA HIS A 316 -11.86 -7.71 7.06
C HIS A 316 -10.72 -8.61 7.58
N ASN A 317 -9.51 -8.40 7.07
CA ASN A 317 -8.31 -9.11 7.53
C ASN A 317 -7.97 -8.89 9.01
N THR A 318 -8.50 -7.83 9.63
CA THR A 318 -8.29 -7.54 11.05
C THR A 318 -9.59 -7.16 11.73
N GLU A 319 -9.79 -7.65 12.96
CA GLU A 319 -10.99 -7.38 13.77
C GLU A 319 -11.17 -5.89 14.05
N ARG A 320 -10.05 -5.16 14.09
CA ARG A 320 -10.01 -3.72 14.28
C ARG A 320 -10.89 -2.96 13.29
N LEU A 321 -10.84 -3.35 12.01
CA LEU A 321 -11.58 -2.65 10.96
C LEU A 321 -13.08 -2.98 11.02
N ASP A 322 -13.43 -4.22 11.36
CA ASP A 322 -14.82 -4.59 11.64
C ASP A 322 -15.38 -3.75 12.80
N ASN A 323 -14.62 -3.62 13.89
CA ASN A 323 -15.03 -2.84 15.05
C ASN A 323 -15.09 -1.33 14.78
N GLN A 324 -14.30 -0.81 13.84
CA GLN A 324 -14.45 0.57 13.37
C GLN A 324 -15.78 0.78 12.65
N LEU A 325 -16.21 -0.18 11.82
CA LEU A 325 -17.50 -0.13 11.15
C LEU A 325 -18.65 -0.23 12.17
N ARG A 326 -18.61 -1.21 13.08
CA ARG A 326 -19.59 -1.32 14.19
C ARG A 326 -19.65 -0.02 15.01
N GLY A 327 -18.50 0.58 15.28
CA GLY A 327 -18.34 1.84 16.02
C GLY A 327 -18.99 3.07 15.38
N ARG A 328 -19.51 2.97 14.16
CA ARG A 328 -20.32 4.03 13.54
C ARG A 328 -21.73 4.15 14.14
N ALA A 329 -22.23 3.08 14.78
CA ALA A 329 -23.49 3.07 15.52
C ALA A 329 -23.27 3.07 17.06
N GLY A 330 -24.30 3.48 17.79
CA GLY A 330 -24.32 3.45 19.27
C GLY A 330 -23.50 4.56 19.94
N ARG A 331 -23.46 5.75 19.33
CA ARG A 331 -22.70 6.88 19.85
C ARG A 331 -23.40 7.54 21.03
N GLN A 332 -22.64 8.00 22.02
CA GLN A 332 -23.15 8.72 23.20
C GLN A 332 -24.30 8.02 23.96
N GLY A 333 -24.42 6.69 23.83
CA GLY A 333 -25.49 5.90 24.46
C GLY A 333 -26.74 5.76 23.62
N ASP A 334 -26.74 6.24 22.37
CA ASP A 334 -27.81 5.97 21.41
C ASP A 334 -27.97 4.46 21.20
N PRO A 335 -29.19 3.98 20.93
CA PRO A 335 -29.37 2.63 20.43
C PRO A 335 -28.73 2.49 19.04
N GLY A 336 -28.44 1.26 18.68
CA GLY A 336 -27.90 0.91 17.38
C GLY A 336 -27.73 -0.58 17.29
N SER A 337 -27.56 -1.08 16.08
CA SER A 337 -27.28 -2.50 15.87
C SER A 337 -26.25 -2.70 14.77
N SER A 338 -25.53 -3.82 14.84
CA SER A 338 -24.61 -4.22 13.79
C SER A 338 -24.70 -5.70 13.47
N VAL A 339 -24.53 -6.05 12.20
CA VAL A 339 -24.49 -7.44 11.73
C VAL A 339 -23.50 -7.58 10.58
N PHE A 340 -22.77 -8.69 10.55
CA PHE A 340 -21.85 -9.03 9.47
C PHE A 340 -22.38 -10.24 8.70
N PHE A 341 -22.34 -10.16 7.38
CA PHE A 341 -22.65 -11.24 6.46
C PHE A 341 -21.35 -11.74 5.86
N SER A 342 -20.99 -13.00 6.07
CA SER A 342 -19.77 -13.58 5.52
C SER A 342 -20.06 -14.83 4.69
N SER A 343 -19.10 -15.30 3.91
CA SER A 343 -19.19 -16.56 3.20
C SER A 343 -17.90 -17.37 3.26
N TRP A 344 -17.98 -18.68 3.01
CA TRP A 344 -16.78 -19.51 2.84
C TRP A 344 -15.98 -19.20 1.57
N GLU A 345 -16.58 -18.45 0.64
CA GLU A 345 -15.91 -17.95 -0.57
C GLU A 345 -15.23 -16.59 -0.34
N ASP A 346 -15.44 -15.93 0.80
CA ASP A 346 -14.77 -14.66 1.11
C ASP A 346 -13.26 -14.91 1.33
N ASP A 347 -12.42 -13.99 0.88
CA ASP A 347 -10.95 -14.11 0.89
C ASP A 347 -10.39 -14.50 2.28
N VAL A 348 -10.90 -13.88 3.35
CA VAL A 348 -10.47 -14.17 4.72
C VAL A 348 -10.69 -15.64 5.07
N ALA A 349 -11.82 -16.23 4.67
CA ALA A 349 -12.09 -17.65 4.92
C ALA A 349 -11.34 -18.55 3.93
N ALA A 350 -11.38 -18.22 2.65
CA ALA A 350 -10.83 -19.03 1.57
C ALA A 350 -9.31 -19.20 1.65
N ALA A 351 -8.58 -18.13 2.03
CA ALA A 351 -7.12 -18.14 2.12
C ALA A 351 -6.57 -18.71 3.45
N ASN A 352 -7.39 -18.74 4.51
CA ASN A 352 -6.91 -19.05 5.86
C ASN A 352 -7.55 -20.30 6.48
N LEU A 353 -8.53 -20.93 5.84
CA LEU A 353 -9.17 -22.16 6.31
C LEU A 353 -9.12 -23.29 5.27
N GLU A 354 -9.01 -24.51 5.76
CA GLU A 354 -9.10 -25.70 4.91
C GLU A 354 -10.56 -25.99 4.52
N ARG A 355 -10.89 -25.82 3.24
CA ARG A 355 -12.23 -26.02 2.68
C ARG A 355 -12.90 -27.34 3.10
N ASN A 356 -12.14 -28.43 3.16
CA ASN A 356 -12.65 -29.77 3.49
C ASN A 356 -13.14 -29.91 4.95
N LYS A 357 -12.74 -29.01 5.85
CA LYS A 357 -13.10 -29.04 7.27
C LYS A 357 -14.27 -28.11 7.59
N LEU A 358 -14.79 -27.37 6.60
CA LEU A 358 -15.85 -26.39 6.79
C LEU A 358 -17.23 -27.05 6.87
N PRO A 359 -18.11 -26.60 7.79
CA PRO A 359 -19.50 -27.04 7.81
C PRO A 359 -20.23 -26.65 6.52
N THR A 360 -20.94 -27.61 5.92
CA THR A 360 -21.67 -27.42 4.64
C THR A 360 -23.19 -27.46 4.78
N GLN A 361 -23.73 -27.79 5.96
CA GLN A 361 -25.18 -27.86 6.18
C GLN A 361 -25.78 -26.47 6.28
N THR A 362 -26.75 -26.17 5.41
CA THR A 362 -27.45 -24.90 5.32
C THR A 362 -28.94 -25.00 5.57
N ASP A 363 -29.57 -23.86 5.82
CA ASP A 363 -31.01 -23.67 5.64
C ASP A 363 -31.39 -23.46 4.16
N GLU A 364 -32.66 -23.09 3.91
CA GLU A 364 -33.24 -22.88 2.57
C GLU A 364 -32.61 -21.69 1.83
N ASP A 365 -32.08 -20.71 2.56
CA ASP A 365 -31.47 -19.49 2.02
C ASP A 365 -29.94 -19.60 1.89
N GLY A 366 -29.37 -20.75 2.25
CA GLY A 366 -27.93 -21.02 2.15
C GLY A 366 -27.10 -20.55 3.33
N ARG A 367 -27.72 -20.13 4.45
CA ARG A 367 -27.03 -19.79 5.70
C ARG A 367 -26.65 -21.06 6.45
N ILE A 368 -25.45 -21.08 7.00
CA ILE A 368 -24.90 -22.26 7.66
C ILE A 368 -25.47 -22.38 9.07
N VAL A 369 -25.99 -23.56 9.40
CA VAL A 369 -26.72 -23.82 10.66
C VAL A 369 -25.79 -24.13 11.83
N SER A 370 -24.53 -24.51 11.56
CA SER A 370 -23.59 -24.94 12.58
C SER A 370 -23.20 -23.82 13.54
N ALA A 371 -23.39 -24.03 14.85
CA ALA A 371 -22.97 -23.08 15.89
C ALA A 371 -21.44 -22.85 15.96
N LYS A 372 -20.62 -23.67 15.29
CA LYS A 372 -19.15 -23.55 15.30
C LYS A 372 -18.61 -22.53 14.30
N VAL A 373 -19.46 -22.02 13.42
CA VAL A 373 -19.11 -21.15 12.30
C VAL A 373 -18.41 -19.87 12.76
N ALA A 374 -18.95 -19.20 13.78
CA ALA A 374 -18.36 -17.96 14.31
C ALA A 374 -16.91 -18.16 14.78
N ALA A 375 -16.66 -19.24 15.52
CA ALA A 375 -15.31 -19.56 16.02
C ALA A 375 -14.31 -19.90 14.89
N LEU A 376 -14.78 -20.50 13.79
CA LEU A 376 -13.94 -20.77 12.61
C LEU A 376 -13.58 -19.47 11.89
N LEU A 377 -14.54 -18.55 11.76
CA LEU A 377 -14.31 -17.25 11.12
C LEU A 377 -13.37 -16.36 11.94
N GLU A 378 -13.53 -16.33 13.28
CA GLU A 378 -12.58 -15.69 14.19
C GLU A 378 -11.17 -16.31 14.12
N HIS A 379 -11.08 -17.62 13.90
CA HIS A 379 -9.79 -18.28 13.69
C HIS A 379 -9.16 -17.84 12.36
N ALA A 380 -9.92 -17.82 11.27
CA ALA A 380 -9.45 -17.36 9.96
C ALA A 380 -8.89 -15.94 10.02
N GLN A 381 -9.62 -15.03 10.68
CA GLN A 381 -9.22 -13.64 10.85
C GLN A 381 -7.93 -13.51 11.69
N ARG A 382 -7.78 -14.29 12.77
CA ARG A 382 -6.53 -14.31 13.56
C ARG A 382 -5.35 -14.84 12.77
N VAL A 383 -5.55 -15.83 11.90
CA VAL A 383 -4.50 -16.34 11.01
C VAL A 383 -4.10 -15.26 9.99
N ALA A 384 -5.08 -14.58 9.39
CA ALA A 384 -4.83 -13.46 8.47
C ALA A 384 -4.04 -12.32 9.14
N GLU A 385 -4.44 -11.92 10.36
CA GLU A 385 -3.76 -10.88 11.14
C GLU A 385 -2.33 -11.29 11.52
N GLY A 386 -2.10 -12.55 11.89
CA GLY A 386 -0.76 -13.10 12.15
C GLY A 386 0.14 -13.03 10.91
N ARG A 387 -0.38 -13.44 9.74
CA ARG A 387 0.34 -13.34 8.46
C ARG A 387 0.70 -11.88 8.13
N LEU A 388 -0.22 -10.95 8.33
CA LEU A 388 0.04 -9.51 8.12
C LEU A 388 1.10 -8.97 9.09
N LEU A 389 1.08 -9.39 10.35
CA LEU A 389 2.10 -9.02 11.33
C LEU A 389 3.48 -9.56 10.95
N ASP A 390 3.58 -10.79 10.44
CA ASP A 390 4.84 -11.36 9.98
C ASP A 390 5.40 -10.62 8.76
N VAL A 391 4.54 -10.27 7.80
CA VAL A 391 4.91 -9.39 6.68
C VAL A 391 5.44 -8.07 7.21
N HIS A 392 4.71 -7.41 8.13
CA HIS A 392 5.15 -6.15 8.75
C HIS A 392 6.51 -6.30 9.43
N ALA A 393 6.69 -7.29 10.28
CA ALA A 393 7.94 -7.52 10.98
C ALA A 393 9.12 -7.72 10.01
N ASN A 394 8.92 -8.48 8.93
CA ASN A 394 9.95 -8.72 7.93
C ASN A 394 10.29 -7.43 7.15
N THR A 395 9.30 -6.72 6.62
CA THR A 395 9.50 -5.45 5.90
C THR A 395 10.17 -4.40 6.77
N TRP A 396 9.79 -4.34 8.06
CA TRP A 396 10.42 -3.43 9.01
C TRP A 396 11.92 -3.73 9.17
N ARG A 397 12.32 -5.01 9.24
CA ARG A 397 13.73 -5.40 9.38
C ARG A 397 14.58 -4.99 8.16
N TYR A 398 14.02 -5.05 6.95
CA TYR A 398 14.68 -4.52 5.76
C TYR A 398 14.85 -3.00 5.85
N ASN A 399 13.78 -2.28 6.15
CA ASN A 399 13.77 -0.82 6.19
C ASN A 399 14.58 -0.23 7.36
N GLN A 400 14.77 -0.96 8.45
CA GLN A 400 15.52 -0.48 9.61
C GLN A 400 16.97 -0.14 9.25
N LEU A 401 17.63 -0.99 8.45
CA LEU A 401 19.00 -0.75 8.01
C LEU A 401 19.07 0.47 7.09
N ILE A 402 18.15 0.57 6.12
CA ILE A 402 18.07 1.70 5.20
C ILE A 402 17.89 3.01 5.96
N ALA A 403 17.03 3.02 6.99
CA ALA A 403 16.81 4.19 7.83
C ALA A 403 18.07 4.59 8.63
N GLN A 404 18.86 3.63 9.11
CA GLN A 404 20.15 3.89 9.78
C GLN A 404 21.18 4.49 8.82
N GLN A 405 21.31 3.91 7.62
CA GLN A 405 22.18 4.41 6.56
C GLN A 405 21.79 5.85 6.16
N ARG A 406 20.49 6.08 5.96
CA ARG A 406 19.94 7.41 5.67
C ARG A 406 20.27 8.42 6.77
N ALA A 407 20.24 8.02 8.04
CA ALA A 407 20.58 8.92 9.14
C ALA A 407 22.03 9.41 9.05
N ILE A 408 22.98 8.53 8.68
CA ILE A 408 24.39 8.86 8.46
C ILE A 408 24.54 9.83 7.29
N ILE A 409 23.88 9.57 6.16
CA ILE A 409 23.92 10.46 4.99
C ILE A 409 23.34 11.83 5.31
N VAL A 410 22.20 11.88 6.01
CA VAL A 410 21.55 13.15 6.41
C VAL A 410 22.43 13.94 7.39
N GLU A 411 23.11 13.29 8.33
CA GLU A 411 24.07 13.94 9.23
C GLU A 411 25.25 14.57 8.47
N ARG A 412 25.83 13.81 7.53
CA ARG A 412 26.88 14.31 6.64
C ARG A 412 26.40 15.49 5.80
N ARG A 413 25.22 15.37 5.20
CA ARG A 413 24.58 16.41 4.39
C ARG A 413 24.34 17.69 5.18
N ASN A 414 23.86 17.57 6.42
CA ASN A 414 23.68 18.72 7.33
C ASN A 414 25.02 19.40 7.65
N THR A 415 26.09 18.63 7.85
CA THR A 415 27.44 19.18 8.05
C THR A 415 27.90 20.00 6.84
N LEU A 416 27.74 19.47 5.62
CA LEU A 416 28.10 20.17 4.39
C LEU A 416 27.25 21.44 4.16
N LEU A 417 25.97 21.41 4.56
CA LEU A 417 25.06 22.55 4.42
C LEU A 417 25.31 23.68 5.43
N SER A 418 25.75 23.34 6.64
CA SER A 418 25.81 24.29 7.77
C SER A 418 27.23 24.75 8.14
N THR A 419 28.26 24.15 7.54
CA THR A 419 29.66 24.47 7.83
C THR A 419 30.47 24.65 6.54
N ALA A 420 31.75 25.01 6.70
CA ALA A 420 32.73 25.13 5.62
C ALA A 420 33.38 23.79 5.22
N ALA A 421 32.92 22.66 5.78
CA ALA A 421 33.54 21.33 5.59
C ALA A 421 33.77 20.96 4.11
N ALA A 422 32.82 21.26 3.22
CA ALA A 422 32.96 20.99 1.79
C ALA A 422 34.16 21.70 1.17
N ARG A 423 34.40 22.95 1.58
CA ARG A 423 35.50 23.77 1.08
C ARG A 423 36.83 23.32 1.67
N GLU A 424 36.87 23.06 2.98
CA GLU A 424 38.07 22.61 3.69
C GLU A 424 38.57 21.28 3.12
N GLU A 425 37.68 20.30 2.94
CA GLU A 425 38.06 18.99 2.41
C GLU A 425 38.52 19.05 0.95
N LEU A 426 37.82 19.79 0.07
CA LEU A 426 38.26 19.94 -1.32
C LEU A 426 39.56 20.74 -1.45
N ALA A 427 39.82 21.69 -0.54
CA ALA A 427 41.10 22.40 -0.48
C ALA A 427 42.25 21.46 -0.08
N GLU A 428 41.99 20.50 0.81
CA GLU A 428 42.99 19.49 1.20
C GLU A 428 43.22 18.44 0.11
N LEU A 429 42.14 18.00 -0.57
CA LEU A 429 42.21 16.95 -1.59
C LEU A 429 42.77 17.47 -2.93
N ALA A 430 42.44 18.70 -3.32
CA ALA A 430 42.85 19.32 -4.59
C ALA A 430 43.47 20.72 -4.36
N PRO A 431 44.65 20.81 -3.71
CA PRO A 431 45.23 22.08 -3.26
C PRO A 431 45.64 23.00 -4.43
N ASP A 432 46.16 22.43 -5.52
CA ASP A 432 46.60 23.21 -6.68
C ASP A 432 45.42 23.92 -7.35
N ARG A 433 44.32 23.19 -7.57
CA ARG A 433 43.08 23.72 -8.14
C ARG A 433 42.42 24.73 -7.21
N TYR A 434 42.41 24.46 -5.91
CA TYR A 434 41.86 25.39 -4.93
C TYR A 434 42.64 26.72 -4.92
N SER A 435 43.97 26.68 -4.96
CA SER A 435 44.81 27.88 -5.02
C SER A 435 44.51 28.71 -6.26
N GLU A 436 44.44 28.07 -7.43
CA GLU A 436 44.09 28.72 -8.71
C GLU A 436 42.75 29.46 -8.61
N LEU A 437 41.70 28.77 -8.17
CA LEU A 437 40.37 29.36 -8.08
C LEU A 437 40.25 30.42 -6.97
N SER A 438 41.08 30.36 -5.91
CA SER A 438 41.09 31.35 -4.83
C SER A 438 41.70 32.70 -5.21
N GLU A 439 42.46 32.75 -6.31
CA GLU A 439 42.97 34.01 -6.86
C GLU A 439 41.87 34.79 -7.59
N ASP A 440 40.94 34.08 -8.24
CA ASP A 440 39.91 34.65 -9.10
C ASP A 440 38.53 34.78 -8.41
N LEU A 441 38.22 33.92 -7.43
CA LEU A 441 36.91 33.85 -6.78
C LEU A 441 36.93 34.27 -5.30
N SER A 442 35.82 34.86 -4.85
CA SER A 442 35.63 35.14 -3.42
C SER A 442 35.45 33.85 -2.62
N GLU A 443 35.85 33.90 -1.34
CA GLU A 443 35.72 32.77 -0.41
C GLU A 443 34.27 32.26 -0.29
N GLU A 444 33.30 33.17 -0.25
CA GLU A 444 31.86 32.84 -0.20
C GLU A 444 31.39 32.12 -1.47
N ARG A 445 31.89 32.52 -2.64
CA ARG A 445 31.55 31.90 -3.92
C ARG A 445 32.17 30.50 -4.02
N LEU A 446 33.43 30.35 -3.62
CA LEU A 446 34.11 29.05 -3.54
C LEU A 446 33.40 28.09 -2.59
N GLU A 447 33.00 28.57 -1.41
CA GLU A 447 32.25 27.76 -0.45
C GLU A 447 30.94 27.24 -1.06
N THR A 448 30.22 28.10 -1.78
CA THR A 448 28.97 27.72 -2.46
C THR A 448 29.20 26.65 -3.53
N ILE A 449 30.26 26.80 -4.34
CA ILE A 449 30.64 25.86 -5.40
C ILE A 449 31.04 24.50 -4.80
N CYS A 450 31.99 24.50 -3.85
CA CYS A 450 32.47 23.29 -3.20
C CYS A 450 31.32 22.53 -2.53
N ARG A 451 30.43 23.25 -1.84
CA ARG A 451 29.22 22.68 -1.23
C ARG A 451 28.31 22.05 -2.28
N LEU A 452 28.06 22.72 -3.39
CA LEU A 452 27.19 22.20 -4.45
C LEU A 452 27.75 20.91 -5.05
N ILE A 453 29.05 20.86 -5.37
CA ILE A 453 29.70 19.68 -5.93
C ILE A 453 29.64 18.51 -4.95
N MET A 454 30.01 18.74 -3.68
CA MET A 454 29.98 17.69 -2.64
C MET A 454 28.57 17.16 -2.39
N LEU A 455 27.57 18.05 -2.30
CA LEU A 455 26.18 17.66 -2.11
C LEU A 455 25.63 16.89 -3.32
N TYR A 456 25.98 17.29 -4.54
CA TYR A 456 25.56 16.60 -5.76
C TYR A 456 26.02 15.14 -5.76
N HIS A 457 27.32 14.88 -5.52
CA HIS A 457 27.84 13.52 -5.55
C HIS A 457 27.36 12.67 -4.37
N LEU A 458 27.17 13.28 -3.19
CA LEU A 458 26.58 12.59 -2.04
C LEU A 458 25.12 12.20 -2.29
N ASP A 459 24.30 13.13 -2.79
CA ASP A 459 22.88 12.89 -3.09
C ASP A 459 22.74 11.89 -4.25
N ARG A 460 23.63 11.94 -5.27
CA ARG A 460 23.65 10.96 -6.37
C ARG A 460 24.06 9.56 -5.89
N GLY A 461 25.14 9.44 -5.13
CA GLY A 461 25.59 8.16 -4.59
C GLY A 461 24.55 7.52 -3.66
N TRP A 462 23.79 8.33 -2.91
CA TRP A 462 22.66 7.85 -2.13
C TRP A 462 21.51 7.33 -3.01
N ALA A 463 21.13 8.05 -4.07
CA ALA A 463 20.10 7.60 -5.01
C ALA A 463 20.50 6.27 -5.70
N ASP A 464 21.75 6.17 -6.17
CA ASP A 464 22.30 4.94 -6.78
C ASP A 464 22.30 3.77 -5.78
N HIS A 465 22.66 4.03 -4.52
CA HIS A 465 22.60 3.03 -3.46
C HIS A 465 21.17 2.57 -3.17
N LEU A 466 20.19 3.47 -3.16
CA LEU A 466 18.78 3.10 -3.00
C LEU A 466 18.28 2.23 -4.15
N ALA A 467 18.67 2.54 -5.39
CA ALA A 467 18.36 1.71 -6.55
C ALA A 467 18.98 0.31 -6.40
N TYR A 468 20.26 0.24 -6.03
CA TYR A 468 20.94 -1.04 -5.77
C TYR A 468 20.24 -1.87 -4.68
N LEU A 469 19.82 -1.25 -3.58
CA LEU A 469 19.08 -1.93 -2.52
C LEU A 469 17.72 -2.45 -2.98
N ALA A 470 17.02 -1.73 -3.86
CA ALA A 470 15.77 -2.19 -4.45
C ALA A 470 16.00 -3.46 -5.28
N ASP A 471 17.02 -3.46 -6.15
CA ASP A 471 17.38 -4.59 -7.02
C ASP A 471 17.80 -5.83 -6.22
N ILE A 472 18.58 -5.65 -5.14
CA ILE A 472 18.92 -6.77 -4.25
C ILE A 472 17.65 -7.31 -3.60
N ARG A 473 16.81 -6.44 -3.04
CA ARG A 473 15.60 -6.87 -2.34
C ARG A 473 14.68 -7.70 -3.23
N GLU A 474 14.57 -7.36 -4.52
CA GLU A 474 13.79 -8.15 -5.48
C GLU A 474 14.46 -9.50 -5.79
N SER A 475 15.77 -9.49 -6.04
CA SER A 475 16.51 -10.69 -6.48
C SER A 475 16.89 -11.66 -5.35
N ILE A 476 16.88 -11.23 -4.08
CA ILE A 476 17.36 -12.04 -2.94
C ILE A 476 16.47 -13.24 -2.63
N HIS A 477 15.19 -13.17 -3.01
CA HIS A 477 14.25 -14.27 -2.83
C HIS A 477 14.60 -15.51 -3.67
N LEU A 478 15.23 -15.32 -4.84
CA LEU A 478 15.75 -16.43 -5.66
C LEU A 478 16.94 -17.15 -5.02
N ARG A 479 17.64 -16.51 -4.07
CA ARG A 479 18.75 -17.13 -3.33
C ARG A 479 18.30 -17.94 -2.11
N ALA A 480 17.04 -17.84 -1.71
CA ALA A 480 16.44 -18.67 -0.65
C ALA A 480 16.50 -20.17 -0.98
N LEU A 481 16.57 -20.53 -2.28
CA LEU A 481 16.81 -21.89 -2.78
C LEU A 481 18.11 -22.51 -2.23
N GLY A 482 19.07 -21.70 -1.77
CA GLY A 482 20.35 -22.12 -1.18
C GLY A 482 20.36 -22.39 0.33
N ARG A 483 19.21 -22.40 1.03
CA ARG A 483 19.10 -22.54 2.51
C ARG A 483 19.74 -21.42 3.34
N GLN A 484 20.03 -20.26 2.75
CA GLN A 484 20.45 -19.07 3.47
C GLN A 484 19.24 -18.19 3.81
N ASN A 485 19.30 -17.47 4.93
CA ASN A 485 18.26 -16.51 5.30
C ASN A 485 18.38 -15.26 4.40
N PRO A 486 17.36 -14.93 3.58
CA PRO A 486 17.41 -13.80 2.65
C PRO A 486 17.70 -12.46 3.32
N LEU A 487 17.18 -12.24 4.53
CA LEU A 487 17.36 -11.00 5.27
C LEU A 487 18.84 -10.79 5.66
N ASP A 488 19.52 -11.85 6.08
CA ASP A 488 20.91 -11.77 6.52
C ASP A 488 21.85 -11.47 5.34
N GLU A 489 21.59 -12.09 4.18
CA GLU A 489 22.32 -11.78 2.94
C GLU A 489 22.04 -10.35 2.44
N PHE A 490 20.78 -9.89 2.53
CA PHE A 490 20.44 -8.50 2.20
C PHE A 490 21.22 -7.53 3.09
N HIS A 491 21.21 -7.74 4.42
CA HIS A 491 21.95 -6.90 5.35
C HIS A 491 23.44 -6.89 5.05
N ARG A 492 24.04 -8.04 4.76
CA ARG A 492 25.46 -8.13 4.40
C ARG A 492 25.78 -7.30 3.16
N MET A 493 25.05 -7.53 2.06
CA MET A 493 25.25 -6.80 0.80
C MET A 493 24.99 -5.30 0.94
N ALA A 494 23.95 -4.92 1.67
CA ALA A 494 23.60 -3.53 1.94
C ALA A 494 24.66 -2.80 2.77
N VAL A 495 25.26 -3.49 3.76
CA VAL A 495 26.36 -2.95 4.57
C VAL A 495 27.63 -2.80 3.74
N ASP A 496 27.98 -3.84 2.97
CA ASP A 496 29.18 -3.86 2.13
C ASP A 496 29.14 -2.72 1.09
N ALA A 497 28.00 -2.52 0.40
CA ALA A 497 27.84 -1.45 -0.59
C ALA A 497 27.81 -0.05 0.04
N PHE A 498 27.21 0.10 1.23
CA PHE A 498 27.16 1.39 1.90
C PHE A 498 28.53 1.85 2.44
N ALA A 499 29.43 0.90 2.74
CA ALA A 499 30.71 1.19 3.37
C ALA A 499 31.62 2.09 2.52
N SER A 500 31.57 1.98 1.18
CA SER A 500 32.37 2.83 0.28
C SER A 500 31.65 4.10 -0.18
N LEU A 501 30.32 4.17 -0.07
CA LEU A 501 29.49 5.25 -0.63
C LEU A 501 30.01 6.66 -0.32
N ALA A 502 30.29 6.94 0.96
CA ALA A 502 30.76 8.26 1.35
C ALA A 502 32.15 8.59 0.82
N ALA A 503 33.05 7.60 0.74
CA ALA A 503 34.39 7.78 0.19
C ALA A 503 34.33 7.98 -1.34
N ASP A 504 33.53 7.17 -2.03
CA ASP A 504 33.33 7.24 -3.48
C ASP A 504 32.72 8.60 -3.88
N ALA A 505 31.78 9.11 -3.09
CA ALA A 505 31.19 10.44 -3.31
C ALA A 505 32.21 11.58 -3.16
N ILE A 506 33.15 11.48 -2.21
CA ILE A 506 34.23 12.46 -2.02
C ILE A 506 35.22 12.41 -3.18
N GLU A 507 35.61 11.21 -3.62
CA GLU A 507 36.50 11.03 -4.77
C GLU A 507 35.88 11.59 -6.06
N ALA A 508 34.61 11.31 -6.32
CA ALA A 508 33.88 11.85 -7.46
C ALA A 508 33.76 13.39 -7.41
N ALA A 509 33.55 13.94 -6.21
CA ALA A 509 33.55 15.39 -5.99
C ALA A 509 34.91 16.03 -6.26
N GLN A 510 36.00 15.41 -5.81
CA GLN A 510 37.36 15.85 -6.11
C GLN A 510 37.62 15.87 -7.61
N GLN A 511 37.32 14.77 -8.31
CA GLN A 511 37.52 14.68 -9.76
C GLN A 511 36.75 15.77 -10.51
N THR A 512 35.52 16.05 -10.09
CA THR A 512 34.69 17.11 -10.69
C THR A 512 35.28 18.50 -10.43
N PHE A 513 35.75 18.75 -9.21
CA PHE A 513 36.38 20.01 -8.84
C PHE A 513 37.69 20.26 -9.61
N GLU A 514 38.49 19.22 -9.85
CA GLU A 514 39.74 19.30 -10.61
C GLU A 514 39.52 19.53 -12.11
N THR A 515 38.53 18.84 -12.70
CA THR A 515 38.39 18.76 -14.16
C THR A 515 37.40 19.75 -14.76
N SER A 516 36.54 20.37 -13.95
CA SER A 516 35.50 21.25 -14.48
C SER A 516 36.09 22.55 -15.06
N PRO A 517 35.87 22.84 -16.36
CA PRO A 517 36.53 23.93 -17.07
C PRO A 517 35.95 25.32 -16.75
N THR A 518 34.68 25.41 -16.34
CA THR A 518 33.96 26.68 -16.13
C THR A 518 33.17 26.68 -14.82
N ILE A 519 33.87 26.47 -13.71
CA ILE A 519 33.28 26.36 -12.37
C ILE A 519 32.46 27.59 -11.95
N GLU A 520 32.71 28.77 -12.54
CA GLU A 520 32.03 30.03 -12.20
C GLU A 520 30.54 30.05 -12.58
N ASP A 521 30.20 29.50 -13.75
CA ASP A 521 28.86 29.52 -14.35
C ASP A 521 28.18 28.14 -14.30
N GLU A 522 28.95 27.07 -14.56
CA GLU A 522 28.48 25.68 -14.55
C GLU A 522 29.52 24.82 -13.79
N PRO A 523 29.26 24.43 -12.53
CA PRO A 523 30.21 23.72 -11.68
C PRO A 523 30.56 22.28 -12.14
N GLY A 524 30.34 21.92 -13.40
CA GLY A 524 30.65 20.60 -13.97
C GLY A 524 29.71 19.50 -13.50
N VAL A 525 28.65 19.85 -12.77
CA VAL A 525 27.63 18.94 -12.27
C VAL A 525 26.34 19.12 -13.07
N ASP A 526 25.81 18.01 -13.57
CA ASP A 526 24.54 18.00 -14.29
C ASP A 526 23.38 17.97 -13.29
N LEU A 527 22.98 19.16 -12.83
CA LEU A 527 21.87 19.32 -11.90
C LEU A 527 20.53 18.82 -12.46
N SER A 528 20.42 18.55 -13.76
CA SER A 528 19.20 17.97 -14.33
C SER A 528 18.96 16.53 -13.85
N LYS A 529 20.04 15.78 -13.55
CA LYS A 529 19.98 14.40 -13.03
C LYS A 529 19.54 14.32 -11.57
N LEU A 530 19.61 15.43 -10.85
CA LEU A 530 19.08 15.61 -9.49
C LEU A 530 18.10 16.79 -9.47
N ALA A 531 17.44 17.07 -10.59
CA ALA A 531 16.53 18.20 -10.72
C ALA A 531 15.51 18.14 -9.59
N ARG A 532 15.17 19.33 -9.05
CA ARG A 532 14.07 19.43 -8.09
C ARG A 532 12.86 18.73 -8.72
N PRO A 533 12.26 17.74 -8.03
CA PRO A 533 11.09 17.07 -8.55
C PRO A 533 10.03 18.11 -8.90
N THR A 534 9.40 17.95 -10.06
CA THR A 534 8.15 18.67 -10.36
C THR A 534 7.03 18.24 -9.40
N SER A 535 7.19 17.09 -8.72
CA SER A 535 6.23 16.49 -7.78
C SER A 535 6.88 15.46 -6.86
N THR A 536 6.47 15.40 -5.59
CA THR A 536 6.85 14.35 -4.62
C THR A 536 5.82 13.21 -4.68
N TRP A 537 6.27 11.95 -4.75
CA TRP A 537 5.41 10.77 -4.86
C TRP A 537 5.65 9.78 -3.72
N THR A 538 4.63 9.11 -3.24
CA THR A 538 4.78 7.94 -2.38
C THR A 538 4.63 6.68 -3.26
N TYR A 539 5.34 5.60 -2.98
CA TYR A 539 5.11 4.35 -3.70
C TYR A 539 4.31 3.41 -2.82
N MET A 540 3.34 2.69 -3.40
CA MET A 540 2.82 1.51 -2.72
C MET A 540 3.88 0.43 -2.84
N VAL A 541 4.54 0.11 -1.73
CA VAL A 541 5.31 -1.13 -1.63
C VAL A 541 4.30 -2.24 -1.40
N HIS A 542 4.00 -2.95 -2.47
CA HIS A 542 3.47 -4.30 -2.33
C HIS A 542 4.64 -5.20 -1.95
N ASP A 543 4.70 -5.63 -0.69
CA ASP A 543 5.67 -6.65 -0.32
C ASP A 543 5.21 -8.02 -0.84
N ASN A 544 5.93 -8.41 -1.89
CA ASN A 544 6.49 -9.73 -2.19
C ASN A 544 5.89 -10.53 -3.38
N PRO A 545 6.60 -10.53 -4.53
CA PRO A 545 6.35 -11.39 -5.70
C PRO A 545 6.73 -12.89 -5.56
N LEU A 546 7.23 -13.37 -4.40
CA LEU A 546 7.74 -14.76 -4.21
C LEU A 546 7.56 -15.33 -2.79
N ALA A 547 6.51 -14.94 -2.05
CA ALA A 547 6.17 -15.61 -0.79
C ALA A 547 5.55 -16.99 -1.06
N ASP A 548 6.36 -17.92 -1.54
CA ASP A 548 5.97 -19.32 -1.72
C ASP A 548 5.79 -19.98 -0.34
N ASP A 549 4.68 -20.69 -0.18
CA ASP A 549 4.24 -21.40 1.05
C ASP A 549 5.25 -22.49 1.50
N SER A 550 6.32 -22.72 0.73
CA SER A 550 7.40 -23.66 1.05
C SER A 550 8.26 -23.22 2.24
N LEU A 551 8.28 -21.94 2.61
CA LEU A 551 9.01 -21.45 3.80
C LEU A 551 8.22 -21.62 5.11
N ALA A 552 6.89 -21.67 5.07
CA ALA A 552 6.07 -21.99 6.25
C ALA A 552 6.26 -23.45 6.69
N ALA A 553 6.54 -24.36 5.74
CA ALA A 553 6.84 -25.77 6.04
C ALA A 553 8.17 -25.99 6.78
N LEU A 554 9.03 -24.97 6.87
CA LEU A 554 10.34 -25.02 7.55
C LEU A 554 10.35 -24.31 8.91
N SER A 555 9.24 -23.74 9.37
CA SER A 555 9.13 -23.27 10.76
C SER A 555 9.10 -24.48 11.69
N LEU A 556 10.24 -24.79 12.29
CA LEU A 556 10.37 -25.79 13.36
C LEU A 556 9.36 -25.50 14.49
N PRO A 557 8.72 -26.53 15.07
CA PRO A 557 7.80 -26.36 16.18
C PRO A 557 8.57 -25.99 17.46
N GLY A 558 8.31 -24.78 17.96
CA GLY A 558 8.58 -24.39 19.34
C GLY A 558 9.99 -23.84 19.59
N ILE A 559 10.04 -22.60 20.08
CA ILE A 559 10.68 -22.16 21.33
C ILE A 559 10.20 -20.72 21.54
N PHE A 560 9.09 -20.53 22.25
CA PHE A 560 8.87 -19.37 23.09
C PHE A 560 8.05 -19.83 24.30
N ARG A 561 8.77 -19.91 25.43
CA ARG A 561 8.24 -19.83 26.77
C ARG A 561 8.68 -18.49 27.33
#